data_AF-A0A511Z6D2-F1
#
_entry.id   AF-A0A511Z6D2-F1
#
_cell.length_a   1.000
_cell.length_b   1.000
_cell.length_c   1.000
_cell.angle_alpha   90.00
_cell.angle_beta   90.00
_cell.angle_gamma   90.00
#
_symmetry.space_group_name_H-M   'P 1'
#
loop_
_entity.id
_entity.type
_entity.pdbx_description
1 polymer ?
#
loop_
_entity_poly.entity_id
_entity_poly.type
_entity_poly.pdbx_seq_one_letter_code
_entity_poly.pdbx_strand_id
1 'polypeptide(L)'
;MSELFFEDYTIESLSYMKNKQFDMDSKPHLNTDFDAEIIIMDEGNASVYLKTKIGDNKLNAPFIVQAEICGQFTYKKSSDEDIDMTFEDYLSTNAIAILFPYLRSIISDITAKSNEFPTLLLPVLNIARLLKDKHSITINRSSDIVNKDGIE
;
A
#
# COMPACT_ATOMS: atom_id res chain seq x y z
N MET A 1 18.59 -20.85 1.15
CA MET A 1 17.46 -20.01 1.58
C MET A 1 17.34 -18.89 0.59
N SER A 2 16.18 -18.81 -0.06
CA SER A 2 15.85 -17.63 -0.85
C SER A 2 15.56 -16.45 0.06
N GLU A 3 16.07 -15.27 -0.26
CA GLU A 3 16.02 -14.08 0.59
C GLU A 3 15.41 -12.90 -0.16
N LEU A 4 14.49 -12.18 0.50
CA LEU A 4 13.91 -10.93 0.02
C LEU A 4 14.54 -9.77 0.79
N PHE A 5 15.23 -8.89 0.07
CA PHE A 5 15.83 -7.67 0.59
C PHE A 5 14.90 -6.50 0.35
N PHE A 6 14.67 -5.70 1.38
CA PHE A 6 14.03 -4.40 1.29
C PHE A 6 15.13 -3.35 1.21
N GLU A 7 15.22 -2.65 0.08
CA GLU A 7 16.30 -1.70 -0.17
C GLU A 7 15.97 -0.31 0.40
N ASP A 8 14.82 0.25 -0.01
CA ASP A 8 14.32 1.55 0.47
C ASP A 8 12.82 1.72 0.12
N TYR A 9 12.22 2.80 0.60
CA TYR A 9 10.88 3.24 0.20
C TYR A 9 10.78 4.75 -0.11
N THR A 10 9.84 5.09 -0.97
CA THR A 10 9.46 6.47 -1.31
C THR A 10 7.96 6.69 -1.13
N ILE A 11 7.58 7.95 -0.87
CA ILE A 11 6.17 8.35 -0.87
C ILE A 11 5.85 8.87 -2.28
N GLU A 12 5.00 8.17 -3.01
CA GLU A 12 4.60 8.55 -4.36
C GLU A 12 3.50 9.61 -4.34
N SER A 13 2.54 9.45 -3.44
CA SER A 13 1.50 10.44 -3.23
C SER A 13 1.06 10.51 -1.77
N LEU A 14 0.74 11.72 -1.33
CA LEU A 14 0.17 11.98 -0.01
C LEU A 14 -0.75 13.20 -0.08
N SER A 15 -2.01 13.00 0.27
CA SER A 15 -3.05 14.02 0.27
C SER A 15 -3.86 13.94 1.55
N TYR A 16 -4.12 15.10 2.14
CA TYR A 16 -5.05 15.29 3.24
C TYR A 16 -6.05 16.37 2.86
N MET A 17 -7.33 16.08 3.02
CA MET A 17 -8.40 17.03 2.81
C MET A 17 -9.39 16.95 3.97
N LYS A 18 -9.64 18.09 4.62
CA LYS A 18 -10.77 18.21 5.55
C LYS A 18 -12.07 18.03 4.79
N ASN A 19 -13.00 17.27 5.36
CA ASN A 19 -14.36 17.20 4.82
C ASN A 19 -15.19 18.37 5.36
N LYS A 20 -15.54 19.31 4.49
CA LYS A 20 -16.36 20.48 4.85
C LYS A 20 -17.82 20.12 5.17
N GLN A 21 -18.25 18.93 4.78
CA GLN A 21 -19.61 18.44 5.00
C GLN A 21 -19.73 17.57 6.25
N PHE A 22 -18.66 17.48 7.05
CA PHE A 22 -18.66 16.71 8.29
C PHE A 22 -19.60 17.35 9.32
N ASP A 23 -20.55 16.54 9.78
CA ASP A 23 -21.46 16.85 10.88
C ASP A 23 -20.91 16.25 12.17
N MET A 24 -20.48 17.12 13.09
CA MET A 24 -19.94 16.75 14.40
C MET A 24 -20.98 16.15 15.34
N ASP A 25 -22.26 16.48 15.16
CA ASP A 25 -23.34 15.98 16.03
C ASP A 25 -23.76 14.54 15.65
N SER A 26 -23.37 14.10 14.46
CA SER A 26 -23.60 12.75 13.95
C SER A 26 -22.41 11.83 14.17
N LYS A 27 -22.67 10.53 14.32
CA LYS A 27 -21.61 9.52 14.46
C LYS A 27 -20.65 9.59 13.26
N PRO A 28 -19.33 9.75 13.47
CA PRO A 28 -18.36 9.74 12.39
C PRO A 28 -18.34 8.40 11.67
N HIS A 29 -18.23 8.44 10.34
CA HIS A 29 -18.07 7.26 9.52
C HIS A 29 -16.77 7.36 8.72
N LEU A 30 -15.80 6.53 9.09
CA LEU A 30 -14.51 6.46 8.41
C LEU A 30 -14.35 5.06 7.79
N ASN A 31 -14.43 4.98 6.46
CA ASN A 31 -14.03 3.79 5.73
C ASN A 31 -12.51 3.81 5.50
N THR A 32 -11.93 2.64 5.30
CA THR A 32 -10.51 2.49 4.99
C THR A 32 -10.38 1.39 3.95
N ASP A 33 -9.80 1.76 2.82
CA ASP A 33 -9.50 0.87 1.72
C ASP A 33 -8.01 0.84 1.48
N PHE A 34 -7.54 -0.34 1.06
CA PHE A 34 -6.14 -0.61 0.76
C PHE A 34 -6.08 -1.36 -0.56
N ASP A 35 -5.08 -1.04 -1.35
CA ASP A 35 -4.78 -1.70 -2.61
C ASP A 35 -3.26 -1.87 -2.73
N ALA A 36 -2.83 -2.97 -3.33
CA ALA A 36 -1.42 -3.18 -3.65
C ALA A 36 -1.22 -3.44 -5.13
N GLU A 37 -0.17 -2.84 -5.66
CA GLU A 37 0.29 -3.06 -7.03
C GLU A 37 1.75 -3.48 -6.99
N ILE A 38 2.05 -4.58 -7.65
CA ILE A 38 3.38 -5.17 -7.71
C ILE A 38 3.86 -5.07 -9.15
N ILE A 39 5.00 -4.44 -9.36
CA ILE A 39 5.65 -4.32 -10.67
C ILE A 39 6.95 -5.09 -10.61
N ILE A 40 6.98 -6.25 -11.26
CA ILE A 40 8.18 -7.08 -11.39
C ILE A 40 8.99 -6.55 -12.55
N MET A 41 10.21 -6.09 -12.26
CA MET A 41 11.11 -5.52 -13.25
C MET A 41 11.87 -6.62 -13.98
N ASP A 42 12.36 -7.60 -13.23
CA ASP A 42 13.05 -8.80 -13.72
C ASP A 42 12.95 -9.95 -12.68
N GLU A 43 13.70 -11.03 -12.84
CA GLU A 43 13.67 -12.20 -11.95
C GLU A 43 14.12 -11.93 -10.51
N GLY A 44 14.83 -10.82 -10.27
CA GLY A 44 15.39 -10.44 -8.98
C GLY A 44 14.92 -9.10 -8.46
N ASN A 45 14.26 -8.24 -9.24
CA ASN A 45 13.91 -6.89 -8.82
C ASN A 45 12.41 -6.61 -8.98
N ALA A 46 11.81 -5.97 -7.98
CA ALA A 46 10.42 -5.54 -8.03
C ALA A 46 10.16 -4.27 -7.23
N SER A 47 9.19 -3.49 -7.70
CA SER A 47 8.58 -2.37 -6.97
C SER A 47 7.23 -2.82 -6.41
N VAL A 48 6.96 -2.51 -5.15
CA VAL A 48 5.67 -2.76 -4.51
C VAL A 48 5.06 -1.46 -4.06
N TYR A 49 3.89 -1.14 -4.61
CA TYR A 49 3.09 0.03 -4.28
C TYR A 49 1.99 -0.39 -3.32
N LEU A 50 1.90 0.27 -2.17
CA LEU A 50 0.80 0.10 -1.23
C LEU A 50 0.03 1.42 -1.13
N LYS A 51 -1.25 1.35 -1.49
CA LYS A 51 -2.17 2.49 -1.59
C LYS A 51 -3.19 2.39 -0.48
N THR A 52 -3.59 3.53 0.06
CA THR A 52 -4.73 3.62 0.97
C THR A 52 -5.58 4.84 0.69
N LYS A 53 -6.89 4.67 0.83
CA LYS A 53 -7.86 5.75 0.88
C LYS A 53 -8.66 5.63 2.17
N ILE A 54 -8.67 6.71 2.94
CA ILE A 54 -9.38 6.79 4.22
C ILE A 54 -10.40 7.91 4.11
N GLY A 55 -11.63 7.60 4.50
CA GLY A 55 -12.76 8.54 4.40
C GLY A 55 -13.28 8.70 2.97
N ASP A 56 -14.50 9.23 2.90
CA ASP A 56 -15.16 9.55 1.63
C ASP A 56 -15.99 10.82 1.83
N ASN A 57 -16.02 11.70 0.81
CA ASN A 57 -16.76 12.96 0.89
C ASN A 57 -18.28 12.75 0.90
N LYS A 58 -18.77 11.59 0.45
CA LYS A 58 -20.20 11.24 0.50
C LYS A 58 -20.63 10.70 1.86
N LEU A 59 -19.69 10.39 2.74
CA LEU A 59 -19.94 9.86 4.09
C LEU A 59 -19.69 10.96 5.11
N ASN A 60 -20.20 10.77 6.33
CA ASN A 60 -19.89 11.65 7.46
C ASN A 60 -18.47 11.40 8.00
N ALA A 61 -17.46 11.50 7.13
CA ALA A 61 -16.05 11.38 7.46
C ALA A 61 -15.47 12.75 7.83
N PRO A 62 -14.66 12.90 8.88
CA PRO A 62 -14.06 14.19 9.26
C PRO A 62 -13.04 14.71 8.25
N PHE A 63 -12.34 13.79 7.58
CA PHE A 63 -11.31 14.08 6.60
C PHE A 63 -11.19 12.94 5.60
N ILE A 64 -10.45 13.20 4.53
CA ILE A 64 -10.09 12.26 3.49
C ILE A 64 -8.57 12.24 3.42
N VAL A 65 -7.99 11.04 3.51
CA VAL A 65 -6.55 10.84 3.31
C VAL A 65 -6.34 9.86 2.18
N GLN A 66 -5.42 10.20 1.29
CA GLN A 66 -4.92 9.29 0.26
C GLN A 66 -3.41 9.25 0.39
N ALA A 67 -2.85 8.05 0.41
CA ALA A 67 -1.42 7.86 0.46
C ALA A 67 -1.01 6.65 -0.37
N GLU A 68 0.13 6.77 -1.03
CA GLU A 68 0.77 5.72 -1.80
C GLU A 68 2.26 5.70 -1.47
N ILE A 69 2.73 4.53 -1.04
CA ILE A 69 4.14 4.26 -0.74
C ILE A 69 4.65 3.23 -1.75
N CYS A 70 5.85 3.44 -2.27
CA CYS A 70 6.55 2.50 -3.14
C CYS A 70 7.77 1.94 -2.40
N GLY A 71 7.91 0.62 -2.35
CA GLY A 71 9.08 -0.08 -1.84
C GLY A 71 9.85 -0.78 -2.94
N GLN A 72 11.18 -0.69 -2.87
CA GLN A 72 12.09 -1.39 -3.77
C GLN A 72 12.58 -2.68 -3.11
N PHE A 73 12.46 -3.81 -3.83
CA PHE A 73 12.82 -5.12 -3.32
C PHE A 73 13.73 -5.89 -4.28
N THR A 74 14.74 -6.53 -3.70
CA THR A 74 15.63 -7.45 -4.41
C THR A 74 15.41 -8.88 -3.89
N TYR A 75 15.29 -9.85 -4.79
CA TYR A 75 15.14 -11.26 -4.47
C TYR A 75 16.36 -12.04 -4.93
N LYS A 76 16.96 -12.79 -3.99
CA LYS A 76 18.04 -13.72 -4.27
C LYS A 76 17.52 -15.13 -4.17
N LYS A 77 17.32 -15.77 -5.32
CA LYS A 77 16.89 -17.16 -5.41
C LYS A 77 18.06 -18.08 -5.06
N SER A 78 17.84 -19.04 -4.15
CA SER A 78 18.80 -20.10 -3.92
C SER A 78 18.60 -21.26 -4.92
N SER A 79 19.69 -21.84 -5.41
CA SER A 79 19.69 -22.86 -6.49
C SER A 79 19.27 -24.25 -6.04
N ASP A 80 19.26 -24.51 -4.73
CA ASP A 80 19.25 -25.87 -4.18
C ASP A 80 17.96 -26.19 -3.39
N GLU A 81 16.92 -25.37 -3.52
CA GLU A 81 15.68 -25.54 -2.75
C GLU A 81 14.49 -25.89 -3.66
N ASP A 82 13.79 -26.96 -3.30
CA ASP A 82 12.39 -27.18 -3.66
C ASP A 82 11.57 -26.08 -2.97
N ILE A 83 11.43 -24.92 -3.62
CA ILE A 83 10.85 -23.73 -2.99
C ILE A 83 9.30 -23.83 -3.03
N ASP A 84 8.68 -23.82 -1.85
CA ASP A 84 7.21 -23.78 -1.66
C ASP A 84 6.56 -22.41 -2.00
N MET A 85 7.32 -21.31 -2.09
CA MET A 85 6.81 -19.95 -2.35
C MET A 85 7.53 -19.24 -3.50
N THR A 86 6.77 -18.77 -4.47
CA THR A 86 7.29 -18.02 -5.62
C THR A 86 7.76 -16.61 -5.24
N PHE A 87 8.51 -15.93 -6.12
CA PHE A 87 8.90 -14.53 -5.90
C PHE A 87 7.65 -13.65 -5.74
N GLU A 88 6.62 -13.89 -6.54
CA GLU A 88 5.31 -13.26 -6.46
C GLU A 88 4.62 -13.49 -5.09
N ASP A 89 4.78 -14.67 -4.49
CA ASP A 89 4.27 -14.95 -3.16
C ASP A 89 4.98 -14.13 -2.09
N TYR A 90 6.31 -14.02 -2.16
CA TYR A 90 7.10 -13.18 -1.27
C TYR A 90 6.70 -11.71 -1.38
N LEU A 91 6.47 -11.21 -2.59
CA LEU A 91 6.02 -9.83 -2.82
C LEU A 91 4.58 -9.62 -2.29
N SER A 92 3.66 -10.54 -2.58
CA SER A 92 2.26 -10.44 -2.15
C SER A 92 2.02 -10.70 -0.66
N THR A 93 3.06 -11.03 0.10
CA THR A 93 2.98 -11.29 1.54
C THR A 93 3.96 -10.42 2.32
N ASN A 94 5.25 -10.74 2.21
CA ASN A 94 6.30 -10.16 3.03
C ASN A 94 6.56 -8.70 2.66
N ALA A 95 6.66 -8.38 1.36
CA ALA A 95 6.90 -6.99 0.95
C ALA A 95 5.77 -6.05 1.38
N ILE A 96 4.51 -6.45 1.17
CA ILE A 96 3.33 -5.69 1.64
C ILE A 96 3.35 -5.54 3.18
N ALA A 97 3.66 -6.61 3.91
CA ALA A 97 3.74 -6.57 5.37
C ALA A 97 4.87 -5.66 5.88
N ILE A 98 5.99 -5.58 5.16
CA ILE A 98 7.11 -4.68 5.46
C ILE A 98 6.73 -3.22 5.22
N LEU A 99 5.98 -2.92 4.14
CA LEU A 99 5.60 -1.54 3.80
C LEU A 99 4.49 -0.97 4.68
N PHE A 100 3.59 -1.80 5.18
CA PHE A 100 2.42 -1.33 5.92
C PHE A 100 2.73 -0.49 7.18
N PRO A 101 3.73 -0.85 8.02
CA PRO A 101 4.17 0.01 9.13
C PRO A 101 4.55 1.43 8.71
N TYR A 102 5.22 1.59 7.56
CA TYR A 102 5.61 2.91 7.04
C TYR A 102 4.40 3.71 6.58
N LEU A 103 3.51 3.10 5.80
CA LEU A 103 2.25 3.72 5.38
C LEU A 103 1.43 4.16 6.61
N ARG A 104 1.30 3.26 7.59
CA ARG A 104 0.59 3.52 8.85
C ARG A 104 1.17 4.70 9.63
N SER A 105 2.50 4.84 9.68
CA SER A 105 3.15 6.00 10.31
C SER A 105 2.80 7.29 9.59
N ILE A 106 2.88 7.31 8.26
CA ILE A 106 2.57 8.50 7.43
C ILE A 106 1.13 8.96 7.67
N ILE A 107 0.17 8.03 7.72
CA ILE A 107 -1.24 8.32 8.03
C ILE A 107 -1.38 8.94 9.43
N SER A 108 -0.68 8.39 10.42
CA SER A 108 -0.71 8.92 11.79
C SER A 108 -0.13 10.34 11.83
N ASP A 109 1.00 10.57 11.15
CA ASP A 109 1.68 11.86 11.12
C ASP A 109 0.84 12.94 10.45
N ILE A 110 0.26 12.67 9.27
CA ILE A 110 -0.50 13.70 8.56
C ILE A 110 -1.82 14.03 9.26
N THR A 111 -2.48 13.03 9.85
CA THR A 111 -3.71 13.27 10.61
C THR A 111 -3.42 14.00 11.93
N ALA A 112 -2.31 13.69 12.62
CA ALA A 112 -1.87 14.45 13.79
C ALA A 112 -1.54 15.92 13.46
N LYS A 113 -0.88 16.17 12.31
CA LYS A 113 -0.54 17.53 11.85
C LYS A 113 -1.77 18.39 11.53
N SER A 114 -2.93 17.78 11.29
CA SER A 114 -4.18 18.54 11.09
C SER A 114 -4.60 19.34 12.32
N ASN A 115 -4.24 18.86 13.52
CA ASN A 115 -4.57 19.47 14.82
C ASN A 115 -6.08 19.77 15.04
N GLU A 116 -6.96 19.17 14.25
CA GLU A 116 -8.41 19.39 14.33
C GLU A 116 -9.15 18.17 14.88
N PHE A 117 -8.68 16.97 14.52
CA PHE A 117 -9.27 15.70 14.95
C PHE A 117 -8.22 14.86 15.69
N PRO A 118 -8.65 13.87 16.50
CA PRO A 118 -7.73 12.90 17.06
C PRO A 118 -6.89 12.23 15.98
N THR A 119 -5.61 12.00 16.27
CA THR A 119 -4.69 11.28 15.40
C THR A 119 -5.28 9.91 15.03
N LEU A 120 -5.30 9.61 13.73
CA LEU A 120 -5.76 8.31 13.26
C LEU A 120 -4.63 7.29 13.35
N LEU A 121 -4.76 6.36 14.29
CA LEU A 121 -3.89 5.20 14.39
C LEU A 121 -4.56 4.00 13.73
N LEU A 122 -4.07 3.60 12.55
CA LEU A 122 -4.55 2.36 11.94
C LEU A 122 -4.25 1.17 12.89
N PRO A 123 -5.12 0.15 12.97
CA PRO A 123 -4.84 -1.03 13.77
C PRO A 123 -3.69 -1.84 13.18
N VAL A 124 -3.06 -2.67 14.00
CA VAL A 124 -2.18 -3.72 13.48
C VAL A 124 -3.07 -4.76 12.81
N LEU A 125 -2.83 -5.01 11.52
CA LEU A 125 -3.65 -5.92 10.72
C LEU A 125 -2.75 -6.73 9.78
N ASN A 126 -3.18 -7.95 9.47
CA ASN A 126 -2.53 -8.75 8.45
C ASN A 126 -2.95 -8.21 7.07
N ILE A 127 -2.24 -7.18 6.61
CA ILE A 127 -2.58 -6.43 5.39
C ILE A 127 -2.51 -7.32 4.15
N ALA A 128 -1.54 -8.22 4.08
CA ALA A 128 -1.39 -9.16 2.98
C ALA A 128 -2.62 -10.06 2.87
N ARG A 129 -3.08 -10.62 3.99
CA ARG A 129 -4.32 -11.42 4.02
C ARG A 129 -5.54 -10.59 3.66
N LEU A 130 -5.68 -9.38 4.21
CA LEU A 130 -6.81 -8.50 3.90
C LEU A 130 -6.90 -8.19 2.40
N LEU A 131 -5.78 -7.87 1.77
CA LEU A 131 -5.71 -7.58 0.33
C LEU A 131 -5.98 -8.82 -0.52
N LYS A 132 -5.47 -10.00 -0.12
CA LYS A 132 -5.77 -11.28 -0.78
C LYS A 132 -7.27 -11.60 -0.71
N ASP A 133 -7.88 -11.51 0.47
CA ASP A 133 -9.31 -11.78 0.67
C ASP A 133 -10.19 -10.82 -0.16
N LYS A 134 -9.76 -9.56 -0.32
CA LYS A 134 -10.45 -8.54 -1.15
C LYS A 134 -10.11 -8.61 -2.64
N HIS A 135 -9.17 -9.45 -3.07
CA HIS A 135 -8.63 -9.46 -4.44
C HIS A 135 -8.08 -8.09 -4.88
N SER A 136 -7.49 -7.34 -3.95
CA SER A 136 -6.92 -5.99 -4.15
C SER A 136 -5.41 -6.01 -4.37
N ILE A 137 -4.87 -7.11 -4.93
CA ILE A 137 -3.45 -7.21 -5.32
C ILE A 137 -3.40 -7.37 -6.84
N THR A 138 -2.75 -6.41 -7.50
CA THR A 138 -2.46 -6.48 -8.95
C THR A 138 -0.98 -6.75 -9.15
N ILE A 139 -0.64 -7.68 -10.03
CA ILE A 139 0.75 -8.03 -10.36
C ILE A 139 0.96 -7.81 -11.85
N ASN A 140 1.94 -6.97 -12.20
CA ASN A 140 2.33 -6.64 -13.56
C ASN A 140 3.82 -6.91 -13.76
N ARG A 141 4.25 -7.23 -14.99
CA ARG A 141 5.67 -7.22 -15.36
C ARG A 141 5.99 -5.97 -16.17
N SER A 142 7.19 -5.42 -16.01
CA SER A 142 7.62 -4.19 -16.70
C SER A 142 7.44 -4.26 -18.22
N SER A 143 7.68 -5.43 -18.82
CA SER A 143 7.46 -5.75 -20.24
C SER A 143 6.01 -5.51 -20.70
N ASP A 144 5.04 -5.64 -19.81
CA ASP A 144 3.62 -5.59 -20.13
C ASP A 144 3.08 -4.16 -20.10
N ILE A 145 3.81 -3.26 -19.42
CA ILE A 145 3.42 -1.84 -19.24
C ILE A 145 3.90 -0.99 -20.42
N VAL A 146 5.11 -1.25 -20.95
CA VAL A 146 5.69 -0.50 -22.08
C VAL A 146 4.84 -0.61 -23.36
N ASN A 147 4.11 -1.72 -23.54
CA ASN A 147 3.26 -1.91 -24.72
C ASN A 147 1.93 -1.13 -24.68
N LYS A 148 1.57 -0.46 -23.57
CA LYS A 148 0.33 0.33 -23.47
C LYS A 148 0.51 1.81 -23.84
N ASP A 149 1.73 2.34 -23.78
CA ASP A 149 2.04 3.74 -24.11
C ASP A 149 2.70 3.89 -25.50
N GLY A 150 2.72 2.81 -26.29
CA GLY A 150 3.14 2.82 -27.70
C GLY A 150 2.08 3.48 -28.58
N ILE A 151 2.11 4.81 -28.64
CA ILE A 151 1.42 5.64 -29.64
C ILE A 151 2.04 5.32 -31.00
N GLU A 152 1.21 4.91 -31.98
CA GLU A 152 1.56 4.91 -33.42
C GLU A 152 2.01 6.29 -33.91
#